data_AF-A0A8T4VID0-F1
#
_entry.id   AF-A0A8T4VID0-F1
#
_cell.length_a   1.000
_cell.length_b   1.000
_cell.length_c   1.000
_cell.angle_alpha   90.00
_cell.angle_beta   90.00
_cell.angle_gamma   90.00
#
_symmetry.space_group_name_H-M   'P 1'
#
loop_
_entity.id
_entity.type
_entity.pdbx_description
1 polymer ?
#
loop_
_entity_poly.entity_id
_entity_poly.type
_entity_poly.pdbx_seq_one_letter_code
_entity_poly.pdbx_strand_id
1 'polypeptide(L)'
;MKEEIKRKISETKKRKYASGEIIVWNKGKNRPPFSEEWRKNLSKALKGKKNSSYAISKLIERNKTRNPMWDPEIVKKATAKRNYQEIAKKTTLTKLRNGVFIEYSKRMKLNNPMKNPIINAKVNKNPEVIKKRIQALIKNPNKKESLLLNLIKQNNLSYKFVGDSKFILGTKNPDFVDIKNKKIIEVFGDYWHTKKARCYEETEKGRIEYFAKFGYNTLVIWEKELKDIEAVLIKVLKFNENKNI
;
A
#
# COMPACT_ATOMS: atom_id res chain seq x y z
N MET A 1 -36.36 22.69 13.86
CA MET A 1 -36.12 22.03 15.18
C MET A 1 -35.51 20.63 15.08
N LYS A 2 -36.11 19.65 14.37
CA LYS A 2 -35.57 18.26 14.30
C LYS A 2 -34.16 18.15 13.67
N GLU A 3 -33.85 18.95 12.64
CA GLU A 3 -32.53 18.91 11.98
C GLU A 3 -31.41 19.50 12.86
N GLU A 4 -31.71 20.55 13.62
CA GLU A 4 -30.73 21.15 14.52
C GLU A 4 -30.34 20.21 15.67
N ILE A 5 -31.31 19.46 16.20
CA ILE A 5 -31.08 18.42 17.22
C ILE A 5 -30.19 17.31 16.66
N LYS A 6 -30.45 16.84 15.43
CA LYS A 6 -29.58 15.83 14.77
C LYS A 6 -28.15 16.36 14.58
N ARG A 7 -28.00 17.63 14.19
CA ARG A 7 -26.68 18.27 14.02
C ARG A 7 -25.90 18.30 15.33
N LYS A 8 -26.52 18.78 16.42
CA LYS A 8 -25.91 18.83 17.77
C LYS A 8 -25.51 17.44 18.26
N ILE A 9 -26.34 16.42 18.06
CA ILE A 9 -26.01 15.03 18.43
C ILE A 9 -24.80 14.52 17.63
N SER A 10 -24.73 14.83 16.33
CA SER A 10 -23.63 14.43 15.45
C SER A 10 -22.31 15.09 15.84
N GLU A 11 -22.31 16.41 16.08
CA GLU A 11 -21.15 17.18 16.54
C GLU A 11 -20.64 16.66 17.90
N THR A 12 -21.55 16.41 18.84
CA THR A 12 -21.22 15.85 20.15
C THR A 12 -20.56 14.47 20.02
N LYS A 13 -21.10 13.58 19.17
CA LYS A 13 -20.48 12.27 18.92
C LYS A 13 -19.10 12.41 18.29
N LYS A 14 -18.92 13.28 17.29
CA LYS A 14 -17.61 13.52 16.66
C LYS A 14 -16.58 14.00 17.68
N ARG A 15 -16.96 14.94 18.55
CA ARG A 15 -16.09 15.43 19.63
C ARG A 15 -15.68 14.30 20.58
N LYS A 16 -16.65 13.50 21.04
CA LYS A 16 -16.39 12.35 21.93
C LYS A 16 -15.56 11.23 21.28
N TYR A 17 -15.64 11.07 19.96
CA TYR A 17 -14.76 10.17 19.21
C TYR A 17 -13.34 10.71 19.13
N ALA A 18 -13.17 12.02 18.86
CA ALA A 18 -11.86 12.66 18.77
C ALA A 18 -11.14 12.69 20.11
N SER A 19 -11.87 12.85 21.22
CA SER A 19 -11.32 12.83 22.58
C SER A 19 -11.08 11.43 23.15
N GLY A 20 -11.49 10.36 22.45
CA GLY A 20 -11.39 8.98 22.94
C GLY A 20 -12.41 8.60 24.03
N GLU A 21 -13.35 9.50 24.36
CA GLU A 21 -14.40 9.29 25.37
C GLU A 21 -15.43 8.23 24.91
N ILE A 22 -15.64 8.08 23.60
CA ILE A 22 -16.39 6.98 22.99
C ILE A 22 -15.41 6.01 22.33
N ILE A 23 -15.26 4.83 22.94
CA ILE A 23 -14.59 3.70 22.32
C ILE A 23 -15.54 3.10 21.28
N VAL A 24 -15.13 3.09 20.01
CA VAL A 24 -15.87 2.41 18.94
C VAL A 24 -16.01 0.96 19.33
N TRP A 25 -17.24 0.51 19.62
CA TRP A 25 -17.47 -0.80 20.22
C TRP A 25 -16.83 -1.96 19.44
N ASN A 26 -16.54 -1.79 18.13
CA ASN A 26 -16.06 -2.90 17.29
C ASN A 26 -15.18 -2.56 16.07
N LYS A 27 -14.47 -1.42 15.99
CA LYS A 27 -13.51 -1.24 14.87
C LYS A 27 -12.10 -1.69 15.28
N GLY A 28 -11.70 -2.88 14.83
CA GLY A 28 -10.29 -3.30 14.79
C GLY A 28 -9.81 -4.25 15.89
N LYS A 29 -10.66 -4.68 16.83
CA LYS A 29 -10.29 -5.77 17.73
C LYS A 29 -10.39 -7.09 16.95
N ASN A 30 -9.25 -7.71 16.63
CA ASN A 30 -9.15 -9.13 16.27
C ASN A 30 -9.62 -9.96 17.47
N ARG A 31 -10.93 -10.06 17.68
CA ARG A 31 -11.44 -11.06 18.62
C ARG A 31 -11.17 -12.43 18.00
N PRO A 32 -10.69 -13.40 18.79
CA PRO A 32 -10.69 -14.78 18.33
C PRO A 32 -12.12 -15.15 17.90
N PRO A 33 -12.27 -16.04 16.91
CA PRO A 33 -13.59 -16.56 16.56
C PRO A 33 -14.29 -17.06 17.82
N PHE A 34 -15.62 -16.85 17.91
CA PHE A 34 -16.40 -17.39 19.03
C PHE A 34 -16.08 -18.87 19.24
N SER A 35 -15.86 -19.26 20.50
CA SER A 35 -15.61 -20.66 20.84
C SER A 35 -16.76 -21.54 20.35
N GLU A 36 -16.45 -22.80 20.03
CA GLU A 36 -17.46 -23.77 19.60
C GLU A 36 -18.57 -23.93 20.66
N GLU A 37 -18.20 -23.90 21.94
CA GLU A 37 -19.13 -23.96 23.06
C GLU A 37 -20.10 -22.77 23.06
N TRP A 38 -19.60 -21.55 22.81
CA TRP A 38 -20.46 -20.38 22.72
C TRP A 38 -21.44 -20.48 21.53
N ARG A 39 -20.97 -20.94 20.37
CA ARG A 39 -21.83 -21.19 19.20
C ARG A 39 -22.90 -22.24 19.50
N LYS A 40 -22.53 -23.32 20.20
CA LYS A 40 -23.44 -24.41 20.61
C LYS A 40 -24.50 -23.90 21.58
N ASN A 41 -24.11 -23.08 22.55
CA ASN A 41 -25.03 -22.48 23.53
C ASN A 41 -25.98 -21.47 22.87
N LEU A 42 -25.47 -20.62 21.97
CA LEU A 42 -26.30 -19.69 21.19
C LEU A 42 -27.30 -20.46 20.31
N SER A 43 -26.84 -21.51 19.64
CA SER A 43 -27.70 -22.37 18.81
C SER A 43 -28.80 -23.03 19.65
N LYS A 44 -28.45 -23.65 20.78
CA LYS A 44 -29.43 -24.21 21.74
C LYS A 44 -30.44 -23.17 22.22
N ALA A 45 -30.00 -21.95 22.53
CA ALA A 45 -30.85 -20.88 23.03
C ALA A 45 -31.83 -20.31 21.98
N LEU A 46 -31.50 -20.43 20.69
CA LEU A 46 -32.34 -19.96 19.58
C LEU A 46 -33.20 -21.08 18.98
N LYS A 47 -32.77 -22.34 19.08
CA LYS A 47 -33.48 -23.48 18.51
C LYS A 47 -34.87 -23.62 19.14
N GLY A 48 -35.90 -23.65 18.30
CA GLY A 48 -37.30 -23.80 18.73
C GLY A 48 -38.01 -22.48 19.09
N LYS A 49 -37.30 -21.36 19.22
CA LYS A 49 -37.94 -20.05 19.38
C LYS A 49 -38.55 -19.62 18.05
N LYS A 50 -39.86 -19.81 17.89
CA LYS A 50 -40.61 -19.20 16.79
C LYS A 50 -40.69 -17.71 17.06
N ASN A 51 -40.24 -16.90 16.11
CA ASN A 51 -40.58 -15.48 16.11
C ASN A 51 -42.11 -15.37 16.16
N SER A 52 -42.63 -14.43 16.95
CA SER A 52 -44.07 -14.18 16.96
C SER A 52 -44.55 -13.88 15.53
N SER A 53 -45.77 -14.29 15.19
CA SER A 53 -46.38 -13.99 13.89
C SER A 53 -46.30 -12.50 13.55
N TYR A 54 -46.45 -11.64 14.56
CA TYR A 54 -46.26 -10.19 14.48
C TYR A 54 -44.81 -9.77 14.15
N ALA A 55 -43.79 -10.39 14.77
CA ALA A 55 -42.40 -10.09 14.44
C ALA A 55 -42.05 -10.53 13.01
N ILE A 56 -42.60 -11.66 12.56
CA ILE A 56 -42.44 -12.15 11.18
C ILE A 56 -43.12 -11.19 10.20
N SER A 57 -44.36 -10.75 10.47
CA SER A 57 -45.07 -9.82 9.59
C SER A 57 -44.36 -8.47 9.46
N LYS A 58 -43.90 -7.90 10.58
CA LYS A 58 -43.08 -6.67 10.60
C LYS A 58 -41.77 -6.83 9.82
N LEU A 59 -41.11 -8.00 9.92
CA LEU A 59 -39.88 -8.27 9.17
C LEU A 59 -40.15 -8.35 7.66
N ILE A 60 -41.24 -9.02 7.27
CA ILE A 60 -41.68 -9.12 5.86
C ILE A 60 -42.01 -7.73 5.32
N GLU A 61 -42.81 -6.94 6.04
CA GLU A 61 -43.18 -5.57 5.68
C GLU A 61 -41.94 -4.67 5.53
N ARG A 62 -41.00 -4.76 6.48
CA ARG A 62 -39.73 -4.04 6.43
C ARG A 62 -38.88 -4.48 5.24
N ASN A 63 -38.85 -5.77 4.93
CA ASN A 63 -38.09 -6.28 3.79
C ASN A 63 -38.73 -5.86 2.46
N LYS A 64 -40.06 -5.87 2.34
CA LYS A 64 -40.74 -5.39 1.12
C LYS A 64 -40.47 -3.90 0.85
N THR A 65 -40.42 -3.08 1.90
CA THR A 65 -40.25 -1.62 1.76
C THR A 65 -38.81 -1.15 1.73
N ARG A 66 -37.87 -1.90 2.33
CA ARG A 66 -36.48 -1.44 2.50
C ARG A 66 -35.41 -2.32 1.88
N ASN A 67 -35.76 -3.50 1.35
CA ASN A 67 -34.77 -4.32 0.68
C ASN A 67 -34.67 -3.89 -0.79
N PRO A 68 -33.56 -3.25 -1.20
CA PRO A 68 -33.37 -2.79 -2.57
C PRO A 68 -33.38 -3.93 -3.60
N MET A 69 -33.24 -5.19 -3.19
CA MET A 69 -33.39 -6.33 -4.12
C MET A 69 -34.82 -6.58 -4.60
N TRP A 70 -35.83 -5.90 -4.06
CA TRP A 70 -37.20 -5.95 -4.60
C TRP A 70 -37.52 -4.77 -5.53
N ASP A 71 -36.61 -3.80 -5.65
CA ASP A 71 -36.72 -2.73 -6.64
C ASP A 71 -36.57 -3.33 -8.05
N PRO A 72 -37.57 -3.21 -8.94
CA PRO A 72 -37.53 -3.76 -10.29
C PRO A 72 -36.29 -3.33 -11.09
N GLU A 73 -35.78 -2.11 -10.91
CA GLU A 73 -34.57 -1.66 -11.60
C GLU A 73 -33.32 -2.38 -11.10
N ILE A 74 -33.21 -2.60 -9.79
CA ILE A 74 -32.06 -3.29 -9.18
C ILE A 74 -32.09 -4.76 -9.56
N VAL A 75 -33.28 -5.39 -9.57
CA VAL A 75 -33.47 -6.75 -10.08
C VAL A 75 -33.09 -6.84 -11.56
N LYS A 76 -33.52 -5.89 -12.39
CA LYS A 76 -33.17 -5.83 -13.82
C LYS A 76 -31.67 -5.67 -14.04
N LYS A 77 -31.00 -4.82 -13.26
CA LYS A 77 -29.53 -4.64 -13.29
C LYS A 77 -28.80 -5.92 -12.83
N ALA A 78 -29.26 -6.56 -11.75
CA ALA A 78 -28.66 -7.78 -11.22
C ALA A 78 -28.82 -8.98 -12.18
N THR A 79 -30.01 -9.15 -12.75
CA THR A 79 -30.28 -10.18 -13.77
C THR A 79 -29.51 -9.93 -15.06
N ALA A 80 -29.44 -8.68 -15.55
CA ALA A 80 -28.58 -8.32 -16.69
C ALA A 80 -27.10 -8.65 -16.43
N LYS A 81 -26.59 -8.37 -15.22
CA LYS A 81 -25.23 -8.73 -14.81
C LYS A 81 -25.02 -10.25 -14.78
N ARG A 82 -25.99 -11.02 -14.27
CA ARG A 82 -25.93 -12.49 -14.26
C ARG A 82 -25.95 -13.05 -15.68
N ASN A 83 -26.81 -12.54 -16.54
CA ASN A 83 -26.88 -12.92 -17.96
C ASN A 83 -25.56 -12.60 -18.67
N TYR A 84 -24.98 -11.43 -18.43
CA TYR A 84 -23.65 -11.08 -18.95
C TYR A 84 -22.56 -12.04 -18.46
N GLN A 85 -22.57 -12.42 -17.18
CA GLN A 85 -21.63 -13.40 -16.63
C GLN A 85 -21.81 -14.79 -17.24
N GLU A 86 -23.05 -15.23 -17.45
CA GLU A 86 -23.34 -16.53 -18.09
C GLU A 86 -22.95 -16.53 -19.57
N ILE A 87 -23.24 -15.44 -20.30
CA ILE A 87 -22.79 -15.24 -21.68
C ILE A 87 -21.26 -15.24 -21.74
N ALA A 88 -20.59 -14.44 -20.90
CA ALA A 88 -19.12 -14.40 -20.84
C ALA A 88 -18.51 -15.77 -20.51
N LYS A 89 -19.10 -16.53 -19.58
CA LYS A 89 -18.69 -17.91 -19.28
C LYS A 89 -18.85 -18.82 -20.50
N LYS A 90 -20.02 -18.80 -21.15
CA LYS A 90 -20.27 -19.59 -22.37
C LYS A 90 -19.28 -19.24 -23.48
N THR A 91 -19.09 -17.95 -23.79
CA THR A 91 -18.13 -17.49 -24.80
C THR A 91 -16.69 -17.88 -24.46
N THR A 92 -16.31 -17.83 -23.18
CA THR A 92 -14.96 -18.24 -22.72
C THR A 92 -14.77 -19.75 -22.85
N LEU A 93 -15.77 -20.55 -22.47
CA LEU A 93 -15.79 -22.00 -22.66
C LEU A 93 -15.71 -22.39 -24.14
N THR A 94 -16.44 -21.70 -25.02
CA THR A 94 -16.38 -21.92 -26.47
C THR A 94 -15.00 -21.58 -27.03
N LYS A 95 -14.39 -20.46 -26.61
CA LYS A 95 -13.03 -20.06 -27.03
C LYS A 95 -11.94 -21.01 -26.53
N LEU A 96 -12.12 -21.59 -25.34
CA LEU A 96 -11.26 -22.64 -24.80
C LEU A 96 -11.40 -23.95 -25.59
N ARG A 97 -12.65 -24.39 -25.83
CA ARG A 97 -12.96 -25.63 -26.55
C ARG A 97 -12.45 -25.61 -28.00
N ASN A 98 -12.48 -24.46 -28.65
CA ASN A 98 -12.06 -24.32 -30.05
C ASN A 98 -10.54 -24.11 -30.20
N GLY A 99 -9.74 -24.21 -29.14
CA GLY A 99 -8.28 -23.99 -29.19
C GLY A 99 -7.86 -22.53 -29.50
N VAL A 100 -8.80 -21.65 -29.86
CA VAL A 100 -8.59 -20.23 -30.17
C VAL A 100 -7.88 -19.51 -29.03
N PHE A 101 -8.20 -19.84 -27.77
CA PHE A 101 -7.51 -19.25 -26.63
C PHE A 101 -6.05 -19.69 -26.53
N ILE A 102 -5.74 -20.95 -26.87
CA ILE A 102 -4.37 -21.48 -26.86
C ILE A 102 -3.56 -20.84 -27.99
N GLU A 103 -4.10 -20.76 -29.20
CA GLU A 103 -3.44 -20.10 -30.33
C GLU A 103 -3.26 -18.60 -30.11
N TYR A 104 -4.29 -17.92 -29.60
CA TYR A 104 -4.20 -16.51 -29.23
C TYR A 104 -3.15 -16.29 -28.15
N SER A 105 -3.10 -17.14 -27.12
CA SER A 105 -2.06 -17.09 -26.07
C SER A 105 -0.67 -17.34 -26.66
N LYS A 106 -0.52 -18.29 -27.58
CA LYS A 106 0.75 -18.56 -28.29
C LYS A 106 1.18 -17.35 -29.13
N ARG A 107 0.28 -16.76 -29.92
CA ARG A 107 0.54 -15.52 -30.70
C ARG A 107 0.91 -14.34 -29.80
N MET A 108 0.21 -14.17 -28.68
CA MET A 108 0.50 -13.15 -27.66
C MET A 108 1.78 -13.42 -26.86
N LYS A 109 2.39 -14.61 -26.98
CA LYS A 109 3.71 -14.92 -26.41
C LYS A 109 4.82 -14.70 -27.45
N LEU A 110 4.60 -15.12 -28.69
CA LEU A 110 5.56 -15.03 -29.79
C LEU A 110 5.76 -13.58 -30.26
N ASN A 111 4.67 -12.83 -30.47
CA ASN A 111 4.70 -11.49 -31.07
C ASN A 111 4.32 -10.40 -30.07
N ASN A 112 4.64 -10.57 -28.79
CA ASN A 112 4.34 -9.55 -27.79
C ASN A 112 5.34 -8.38 -27.90
N PRO A 113 4.94 -7.20 -28.38
CA PRO A 113 5.86 -6.06 -28.45
C PRO A 113 6.38 -5.66 -27.06
N MET A 114 5.63 -5.96 -25.97
CA MET A 114 6.08 -5.71 -24.60
C MET A 114 7.13 -6.71 -24.10
N LYS A 115 7.37 -7.83 -24.79
CA LYS A 115 8.46 -8.77 -24.48
C LYS A 115 9.64 -8.62 -25.43
N ASN A 116 9.51 -7.82 -26.49
CA ASN A 116 10.62 -7.57 -27.41
C ASN A 116 11.72 -6.77 -26.69
N PRO A 117 12.94 -7.32 -26.56
CA PRO A 117 14.02 -6.69 -25.81
C PRO A 117 14.47 -5.36 -26.43
N ILE A 118 14.37 -5.21 -27.75
CA ILE A 118 14.74 -3.97 -28.47
C ILE A 118 13.75 -2.86 -28.15
N ILE A 119 12.44 -3.16 -28.22
CA ILE A 119 11.39 -2.19 -27.88
C ILE A 119 11.49 -1.81 -26.40
N ASN A 120 11.66 -2.79 -25.51
CA ASN A 120 11.84 -2.53 -24.08
C ASN A 120 13.07 -1.68 -23.78
N ALA A 121 14.22 -1.96 -24.42
CA ALA A 121 15.41 -1.15 -24.27
C ALA A 121 15.18 0.30 -24.74
N LYS A 122 14.47 0.51 -25.86
CA LYS A 122 14.13 1.84 -26.36
C LYS A 122 13.19 2.60 -25.41
N VAL A 123 12.15 1.93 -24.92
CA VAL A 123 11.19 2.51 -23.95
C VAL A 123 11.88 2.82 -22.62
N ASN A 124 12.77 1.94 -22.15
CA ASN A 124 13.51 2.11 -20.90
C ASN A 124 14.62 3.17 -20.97
N LYS A 125 15.01 3.62 -22.18
CA LYS A 125 15.92 4.75 -22.37
C LYS A 125 15.19 6.10 -22.40
N ASN A 126 13.86 6.13 -22.56
CA ASN A 126 13.12 7.38 -22.60
C ASN A 126 12.99 7.96 -21.17
N PRO A 127 13.58 9.15 -20.90
CA PRO A 127 13.58 9.75 -19.57
C PRO A 127 12.18 10.05 -19.03
N GLU A 128 11.20 10.35 -19.89
CA GLU A 128 9.82 10.60 -19.45
C GLU A 128 9.13 9.34 -18.95
N VAL A 129 9.36 8.20 -19.61
CA VAL A 129 8.79 6.91 -19.21
C VAL A 129 9.42 6.46 -17.89
N ILE A 130 10.74 6.63 -17.76
CA ILE A 130 11.46 6.37 -16.51
C ILE A 130 10.85 7.24 -15.40
N LYS A 131 10.71 8.55 -15.63
CA LYS A 131 10.12 9.50 -14.66
C LYS A 131 8.70 9.10 -14.25
N LYS A 132 7.82 8.73 -15.19
CA LYS A 132 6.44 8.28 -14.88
C LYS A 132 6.40 6.97 -14.10
N ARG A 133 7.25 6.00 -14.45
CA ARG A 133 7.35 4.73 -13.71
C ARG A 133 7.85 4.93 -12.31
N ILE A 134 8.91 5.71 -12.18
CA ILE A 134 9.43 6.14 -10.89
C ILE A 134 8.33 6.84 -10.10
N GLN A 135 7.63 7.81 -10.68
CA GLN A 135 6.52 8.52 -10.02
C GLN A 135 5.39 7.61 -9.54
N ALA A 136 5.05 6.58 -10.30
CA ALA A 136 4.06 5.59 -9.86
C ALA A 136 4.57 4.70 -8.72
N LEU A 137 5.89 4.54 -8.60
CA LEU A 137 6.56 3.85 -7.50
C LEU A 137 6.85 4.77 -6.30
N ILE A 138 6.87 6.10 -6.50
CA ILE A 138 7.02 7.08 -5.41
C ILE A 138 5.87 6.87 -4.44
N LYS A 139 6.23 6.29 -3.30
CA LYS A 139 5.39 6.30 -2.11
C LYS A 139 5.92 7.40 -1.19
N ASN A 140 5.05 7.87 -0.30
CA ASN A 140 5.47 8.65 0.85
C ASN A 140 6.68 7.97 1.53
N PRO A 141 7.56 8.75 2.19
CA PRO A 141 8.72 8.20 2.87
C PRO A 141 8.31 7.00 3.73
N ASN A 142 9.08 5.91 3.67
CA ASN A 142 8.81 4.75 4.49
C ASN A 142 8.87 5.12 5.99
N LYS A 143 8.36 4.29 6.89
CA LYS A 143 8.43 4.52 8.34
C LYS A 143 9.87 4.77 8.82
N LYS A 144 10.83 4.05 8.25
CA LYS A 144 12.26 4.15 8.59
C LYS A 144 12.88 5.46 8.08
N GLU A 145 12.63 5.80 6.82
CA GLU A 145 13.01 7.11 6.25
C GLU A 145 12.35 8.27 7.00
N SER A 146 11.06 8.16 7.35
CA SER A 146 10.33 9.18 8.12
C SER A 146 10.97 9.42 9.49
N LEU A 147 11.44 8.35 10.14
CA LEU A 147 12.14 8.45 11.42
C LEU A 147 13.45 9.23 11.23
N LEU A 148 14.28 8.85 10.25
CA LEU A 148 15.54 9.53 9.97
C LEU A 148 15.32 10.99 9.53
N LEU A 149 14.29 11.26 8.73
CA LEU A 149 13.88 12.60 8.32
C LEU A 149 13.55 13.48 9.53
N ASN A 150 12.84 12.93 10.53
CA ASN A 150 12.54 13.66 11.76
C ASN A 150 13.81 13.96 12.54
N LEU A 151 14.73 12.99 12.66
CA LEU A 151 16.03 13.17 13.30
C LEU A 151 16.85 14.27 12.62
N ILE A 152 16.92 14.27 11.29
CA ILE A 152 17.61 15.30 10.48
C ILE A 152 17.01 16.69 10.75
N LYS A 153 15.67 16.79 10.77
CA LYS A 153 14.96 18.05 11.03
C LYS A 153 15.17 18.56 12.46
N GLN A 154 15.07 17.68 13.46
CA GLN A 154 15.24 18.03 14.87
C GLN A 154 16.64 18.58 15.17
N ASN A 155 17.65 18.11 14.43
CA ASN A 155 19.04 18.52 14.61
C ASN A 155 19.50 19.58 13.59
N ASN A 156 18.57 20.19 12.84
CA ASN A 156 18.86 21.23 11.83
C ASN A 156 19.96 20.84 10.82
N LEU A 157 19.99 19.57 10.41
CA LEU A 157 20.96 19.10 9.42
C LEU A 157 20.50 19.44 8.00
N SER A 158 21.45 19.70 7.09
CA SER A 158 21.13 20.27 5.76
C SER A 158 20.69 19.25 4.70
N TYR A 159 20.48 18.00 5.09
CA TYR A 159 20.04 16.92 4.20
C TYR A 159 18.58 17.11 3.78
N LYS A 160 18.32 16.89 2.49
CA LYS A 160 16.97 16.86 1.90
C LYS A 160 16.60 15.43 1.56
N PHE A 161 15.37 15.04 1.89
CA PHE A 161 14.81 13.77 1.42
C PHE A 161 14.58 13.83 -0.08
N VAL A 162 15.14 12.87 -0.80
CA VAL A 162 15.04 12.70 -2.25
C VAL A 162 14.67 11.26 -2.65
N GLY A 163 14.27 10.43 -1.69
CA GLY A 163 13.72 9.08 -1.93
C GLY A 163 12.47 9.07 -2.84
N ASP A 164 11.88 10.23 -3.09
CA ASP A 164 10.84 10.46 -4.11
C ASP A 164 11.40 10.71 -5.52
N SER A 165 12.68 10.40 -5.75
CA SER A 165 13.33 10.48 -7.06
C SER A 165 13.34 11.87 -7.70
N LYS A 166 13.31 12.91 -6.87
CA LYS A 166 13.59 14.29 -7.28
C LYS A 166 15.06 14.51 -7.65
N PHE A 167 15.96 13.63 -7.22
CA PHE A 167 17.39 13.75 -7.42
C PHE A 167 18.00 12.40 -7.81
N ILE A 168 18.44 12.23 -9.05
CA ILE A 168 18.97 10.96 -9.55
C ILE A 168 20.44 11.14 -9.94
N LEU A 169 21.31 10.26 -9.44
CA LEU A 169 22.72 10.18 -9.82
C LEU A 169 22.94 8.93 -10.67
N GLY A 170 23.19 9.13 -11.96
CA GLY A 170 23.27 8.05 -12.94
C GLY A 170 21.94 7.28 -13.03
N THR A 171 21.92 6.07 -12.50
CA THR A 171 20.78 5.14 -12.50
C THR A 171 20.24 4.86 -11.09
N LYS A 172 20.74 5.56 -10.07
CA LYS A 172 20.36 5.36 -8.66
C LYS A 172 19.78 6.63 -8.05
N ASN A 173 18.84 6.44 -7.14
CA ASN A 173 18.20 7.49 -6.37
C ASN A 173 18.60 7.33 -4.89
N PRO A 174 19.34 8.29 -4.30
CA PRO A 174 19.60 8.28 -2.87
C PRO A 174 18.32 8.56 -2.05
N ASP A 175 18.36 8.22 -0.76
CA ASP A 175 17.24 8.54 0.14
C ASP A 175 17.31 9.99 0.65
N PHE A 176 18.52 10.43 1.04
CA PHE A 176 18.80 11.78 1.52
C PHE A 176 20.08 12.32 0.88
N VAL A 177 20.06 13.62 0.55
CA VAL A 177 21.22 14.30 -0.05
C VAL A 177 21.46 15.66 0.58
N ASP A 178 22.73 15.95 0.87
CA ASP A 178 23.27 17.27 1.12
C ASP A 178 24.08 17.69 -0.11
N ILE A 179 23.48 18.54 -0.94
CA ILE A 179 24.05 18.98 -2.20
C ILE A 179 25.27 19.89 -1.95
N LYS A 180 25.26 20.69 -0.88
CA LYS A 180 26.32 21.67 -0.58
C LYS A 180 27.60 20.96 -0.20
N ASN A 181 27.51 19.94 0.65
CA ASN A 181 28.67 19.20 1.15
C ASN A 181 28.97 17.92 0.35
N LYS A 182 28.19 17.64 -0.71
CA LYS A 182 28.23 16.40 -1.49
C LYS A 182 28.20 15.14 -0.61
N LYS A 183 27.20 15.06 0.28
CA LYS A 183 26.98 13.92 1.18
C LYS A 183 25.63 13.26 0.90
N ILE A 184 25.57 11.95 1.03
CA ILE A 184 24.38 11.12 0.86
C ILE A 184 24.20 10.26 2.10
N ILE A 185 22.95 10.08 2.51
CA ILE A 185 22.58 9.07 3.50
C ILE A 185 21.57 8.10 2.86
N GLU A 186 21.82 6.80 2.99
CA GLU A 186 20.94 5.72 2.53
C GLU A 186 20.47 4.87 3.70
N VAL A 187 19.20 4.45 3.65
CA VAL A 187 18.55 3.63 4.66
C VAL A 187 18.36 2.22 4.10
N PHE A 188 19.22 1.30 4.54
CA PHE A 188 19.21 -0.07 4.05
C PHE A 188 18.30 -0.97 4.87
N GLY A 189 17.38 -1.67 4.19
CA GLY A 189 16.62 -2.77 4.80
C GLY A 189 17.45 -4.06 4.89
N ASP A 190 17.52 -4.67 6.08
CA ASP A 190 18.33 -5.88 6.33
C ASP A 190 17.97 -7.04 5.38
N TYR A 191 16.71 -7.17 5.00
CA TYR A 191 16.27 -8.24 4.10
C TYR A 191 16.75 -8.08 2.65
N TRP A 192 16.77 -6.84 2.14
CA TRP A 192 17.02 -6.56 0.71
C TRP A 192 18.51 -6.36 0.41
N HIS A 193 19.27 -5.84 1.37
CA HIS A 193 20.66 -5.41 1.15
C HIS A 193 21.73 -6.36 1.70
N THR A 194 21.33 -7.48 2.30
CA THR A 194 22.25 -8.53 2.75
C THR A 194 22.45 -9.60 1.67
N LYS A 195 22.19 -10.88 1.96
CA LYS A 195 22.41 -12.01 1.04
C LYS A 195 21.50 -11.99 -0.20
N LYS A 196 20.48 -11.14 -0.21
CA LYS A 196 19.51 -11.00 -1.31
C LYS A 196 19.77 -9.79 -2.21
N ALA A 197 20.88 -9.08 -2.01
CA ALA A 197 21.30 -8.03 -2.92
C ALA A 197 21.39 -8.60 -4.34
N ARG A 198 20.68 -7.99 -5.30
CA ARG A 198 20.56 -8.51 -6.66
C ARG A 198 21.75 -8.14 -7.52
N CYS A 199 22.45 -7.07 -7.17
CA CYS A 199 23.66 -6.61 -7.82
C CYS A 199 24.60 -5.98 -6.81
N TYR A 200 25.84 -5.75 -7.23
CA TYR A 200 26.89 -5.18 -6.38
C TYR A 200 26.51 -3.81 -5.81
N GLU A 201 25.86 -2.95 -6.59
CA GLU A 201 25.42 -1.61 -6.18
C GLU A 201 24.26 -1.61 -5.18
N GLU A 202 23.68 -2.77 -4.86
CA GLU A 202 22.73 -2.93 -3.75
C GLU A 202 23.42 -3.32 -2.43
N THR A 203 24.72 -3.65 -2.46
CA THR A 203 25.54 -3.82 -1.24
C THR A 203 25.99 -2.46 -0.72
N GLU A 204 26.31 -2.39 0.58
CA GLU A 204 26.80 -1.15 1.21
C GLU A 204 28.04 -0.62 0.50
N LYS A 205 29.05 -1.48 0.31
CA LYS A 205 30.29 -1.14 -0.39
C LYS A 205 30.02 -0.66 -1.82
N GLY A 206 29.24 -1.42 -2.59
CA GLY A 206 28.95 -1.05 -3.98
C GLY A 206 28.15 0.25 -4.11
N ARG A 207 27.28 0.57 -3.14
CA ARG A 207 26.53 1.83 -3.12
C ARG A 207 27.44 3.03 -2.81
N ILE A 208 28.34 2.88 -1.85
CA ILE A 208 29.35 3.89 -1.52
C ILE A 208 30.23 4.17 -2.73
N GLU A 209 30.79 3.13 -3.35
CA GLU A 209 31.62 3.26 -4.54
C GLU A 209 30.86 3.84 -5.73
N TYR A 210 29.59 3.49 -5.89
CA TYR A 210 28.76 4.01 -6.97
C TYR A 210 28.60 5.53 -6.88
N PHE A 211 28.24 6.06 -5.70
CA PHE A 211 28.07 7.51 -5.52
C PHE A 211 29.40 8.26 -5.44
N ALA A 212 30.48 7.62 -5.00
CA ALA A 212 31.82 8.18 -5.03
C ALA A 212 32.26 8.60 -6.44
N LYS A 213 31.84 7.86 -7.49
CA LYS A 213 32.08 8.23 -8.90
C LYS A 213 31.51 9.59 -9.30
N PHE A 214 30.51 10.08 -8.57
CA PHE A 214 29.90 11.39 -8.76
C PHE A 214 30.42 12.44 -7.77
N GLY A 215 31.45 12.09 -6.97
CA GLY A 215 32.04 12.96 -5.97
C GLY A 215 31.23 13.10 -4.69
N TYR A 216 30.38 12.11 -4.38
CA TYR A 216 29.59 12.10 -3.14
C TYR A 216 30.14 11.11 -2.12
N ASN A 217 30.22 11.54 -0.86
CA ASN A 217 30.41 10.62 0.26
C ASN A 217 29.07 10.04 0.67
N THR A 218 29.04 8.75 0.97
CA THR A 218 27.80 8.05 1.32
C THR A 218 27.92 7.41 2.70
N LEU A 219 26.93 7.69 3.56
CA LEU A 219 26.71 6.98 4.81
C LEU A 219 25.54 6.02 4.63
N VAL A 220 25.74 4.75 4.98
CA VAL A 220 24.68 3.75 5.03
C VAL A 220 24.23 3.54 6.48
N ILE A 221 22.92 3.59 6.69
CA ILE A 221 22.26 3.30 7.96
C ILE A 221 21.38 2.08 7.76
N TRP A 222 21.69 0.99 8.46
CA TRP A 222 20.91 -0.23 8.43
C TRP A 222 19.64 -0.12 9.27
N GLU A 223 18.59 -0.79 8.84
CA GLU A 223 17.28 -0.79 9.51
C GLU A 223 17.37 -1.19 10.99
N LYS A 224 18.21 -2.18 11.31
CA LYS A 224 18.48 -2.59 12.70
C LYS A 224 19.14 -1.51 13.55
N GLU A 225 19.94 -0.61 12.97
CA GLU A 225 20.58 0.50 13.70
C GLU A 225 19.52 1.51 14.16
N LEU A 226 18.42 1.67 13.42
CA LEU A 226 17.29 2.54 13.79
C LEU A 226 16.50 2.04 15.02
N LYS A 227 16.94 0.97 15.70
CA LYS A 227 16.45 0.62 17.04
C LYS A 227 17.09 1.50 18.13
N ASP A 228 18.29 2.01 17.88
CA ASP A 228 19.03 2.90 18.76
C ASP A 228 19.24 4.25 18.06
N ILE A 229 18.32 5.16 18.34
CA ILE A 229 18.26 6.46 17.64
C ILE A 229 19.42 7.37 18.04
N GLU A 230 19.90 7.26 19.28
CA GLU A 230 21.02 8.06 19.77
C GLU A 230 22.33 7.66 19.08
N ALA A 231 22.58 6.34 18.97
CA ALA A 231 23.74 5.84 18.23
C ALA A 231 23.71 6.28 16.76
N VAL A 232 22.54 6.22 16.10
CA VAL A 232 22.37 6.69 14.73
C VAL A 232 22.62 8.20 14.62
N LEU A 233 22.12 8.99 15.56
CA LEU A 233 22.36 10.44 15.59
C LEU A 233 23.86 10.74 15.69
N ILE A 234 24.58 10.11 16.61
CA ILE A 234 26.02 10.27 16.78
C ILE A 234 26.76 9.90 15.48
N LYS A 235 26.36 8.80 14.83
CA LYS A 235 26.93 8.35 13.55
C LYS A 235 26.72 9.40 12.45
N VAL A 236 25.52 9.97 12.35
CA VAL A 236 25.19 11.02 11.36
C VAL A 236 25.96 12.31 11.63
N LEU A 237 26.08 12.72 12.90
CA LEU A 237 26.84 13.93 13.29
C LEU A 237 28.33 13.78 12.96
N LYS A 238 28.95 12.65 13.34
CA LYS A 238 30.35 12.35 12.99
C LYS A 238 30.57 12.36 11.47
N PHE A 239 29.65 11.76 10.72
CA PHE A 239 29.71 11.79 9.27
C PHE A 239 29.56 13.21 8.71
N ASN A 240 28.78 14.07 9.35
CA ASN A 240 28.62 15.47 8.96
C ASN A 240 29.88 16.31 9.24
N GLU A 241 30.57 16.06 10.35
CA GLU A 241 31.79 16.77 10.77
C GLU A 241 33.01 16.44 9.93
N ASN A 242 33.12 15.22 9.41
CA ASN A 242 34.18 14.82 8.49
C ASN A 242 34.07 15.65 7.20
N LYS A 243 34.76 16.79 7.16
CA LYS A 243 34.94 17.58 5.95
C LYS A 243 35.78 16.74 4.99
N ASN A 244 35.37 16.69 3.73
CA ASN A 244 36.24 16.18 2.67
C ASN A 244 37.54 17.00 2.73
N ILE A 245 38.64 16.33 3.08
CA ILE A 245 39.99 16.82 2.86
C ILE A 245 40.24 16.80 1.35
#